data_AF-A0A964JTN5-F1
#
_entry.id   AF-A0A964JTN5-F1
#
_cell.length_a   1.000
_cell.length_b   1.000
_cell.length_c   1.000
_cell.angle_alpha   90.00
_cell.angle_beta   90.00
_cell.angle_gamma   90.00
#
_symmetry.space_group_name_H-M   'P 1'
#
loop_
_entity.id
_entity.type
_entity.pdbx_description
1 polymer ?
#
loop_
_entity_poly.entity_id
_entity_poly.type
_entity_poly.pdbx_seq_one_letter_code
_entity_poly.pdbx_strand_id
1 'polypeptide(L)'
;MKCVRLDEEDPRDIVRRHLAEAANGWSVGTWGAIGEFQYDPDEPDLSVDLEALSVTTRRGALHIGPLTDAVLFELIDDSGRTREIAFCSPHEGARRATVHELDETTFDLGIGAPHVDVMVRLRGDDLPTRAALRAGIGRPLLAPDNPAGPAIARSSPTRIFASALARLEVHQPIPPPGGRSPEGPHSHLLPKYLQEGRVHAPGSPLPAGLYCGLSLYPRTRL
;
A
#
# COMPACT_ATOMS: atom_id res chain seq x y z
N MET A 1 -6.74 0.65 -23.06
CA MET A 1 -6.85 1.45 -21.80
C MET A 1 -6.59 2.93 -22.08
N LYS A 2 -7.59 3.78 -21.84
CA LYS A 2 -7.51 5.25 -21.92
C LYS A 2 -7.13 5.81 -20.54
N CYS A 3 -6.35 6.88 -20.51
CA CYS A 3 -6.00 7.61 -19.29
C CYS A 3 -6.50 9.05 -19.46
N VAL A 4 -7.39 9.48 -18.57
CA VAL A 4 -8.04 10.79 -18.60
C VAL A 4 -7.73 11.52 -17.30
N ARG A 5 -7.21 12.74 -17.41
CA ARG A 5 -6.99 13.57 -16.23
C ARG A 5 -8.32 14.14 -15.74
N LEU A 6 -8.55 14.12 -14.43
CA LEU A 6 -9.76 14.65 -13.79
C LEU A 6 -9.47 16.04 -13.20
N ASP A 7 -9.58 17.09 -14.01
CA ASP A 7 -9.24 18.47 -13.61
C ASP A 7 -10.38 19.22 -12.91
N GLU A 8 -11.62 18.80 -13.08
CA GLU A 8 -12.81 19.50 -12.54
C GLU A 8 -13.31 18.91 -11.21
N GLU A 9 -12.74 17.79 -10.77
CA GLU A 9 -13.15 17.11 -9.55
C GLU A 9 -12.22 17.48 -8.39
N ASP A 10 -12.78 17.77 -7.21
CA ASP A 10 -12.00 17.87 -5.99
C ASP A 10 -11.57 16.45 -5.56
N PRO A 11 -10.25 16.17 -5.43
CA PRO A 11 -9.76 14.89 -4.94
C PRO A 11 -10.41 14.44 -3.62
N ARG A 12 -10.70 15.38 -2.73
CA ARG A 12 -11.32 15.09 -1.43
C ARG A 12 -12.76 14.63 -1.59
N ASP A 13 -13.51 15.21 -2.52
CA ASP A 13 -14.90 14.82 -2.77
C ASP A 13 -14.99 13.43 -3.40
N ILE A 14 -14.08 13.10 -4.32
CA ILE A 14 -13.95 11.73 -4.86
C ILE A 14 -13.67 10.77 -3.71
N VAL A 15 -12.68 11.06 -2.87
CA VAL A 15 -12.36 10.18 -1.73
C VAL A 15 -13.56 10.01 -0.81
N ARG A 16 -14.19 11.09 -0.35
CA ARG A 16 -15.35 11.01 0.56
C ARG A 16 -16.48 10.16 -0.01
N ARG A 17 -16.77 10.32 -1.31
CA ARG A 17 -17.81 9.56 -2.01
C ARG A 17 -17.50 8.06 -2.05
N HIS A 18 -16.24 7.71 -2.35
CA HIS A 18 -15.85 6.32 -2.57
C HIS A 18 -15.42 5.58 -1.31
N LEU A 19 -14.96 6.30 -0.28
CA LEU A 19 -14.48 5.72 0.98
C LEU A 19 -15.63 5.19 1.83
N ALA A 20 -16.85 5.72 1.65
CA ALA A 20 -18.06 5.22 2.31
C ALA A 20 -18.60 3.91 1.69
N GLU A 21 -18.10 3.53 0.51
CA GLU A 21 -18.65 2.44 -0.28
C GLU A 21 -17.77 1.18 -0.21
N ALA A 22 -18.21 0.21 0.59
CA ALA A 22 -17.53 -1.06 0.82
C ALA A 22 -17.29 -1.90 -0.46
N ALA A 23 -18.01 -1.59 -1.54
CA ALA A 23 -17.81 -2.24 -2.84
C ALA A 23 -16.53 -1.78 -3.56
N ASN A 24 -15.88 -0.72 -3.10
CA ASN A 24 -14.68 -0.18 -3.73
C ASN A 24 -13.41 -0.80 -3.13
N GLY A 25 -12.43 -1.03 -4.00
CA GLY A 25 -11.08 -1.38 -3.61
C GLY A 25 -10.17 -0.18 -3.51
N TRP A 26 -9.16 -0.27 -2.65
CA TRP A 26 -8.11 0.71 -2.54
C TRP A 26 -6.74 0.04 -2.51
N SER A 27 -5.71 0.71 -2.99
CA SER A 27 -4.34 0.24 -2.81
C SER A 27 -3.35 1.38 -2.63
N VAL A 28 -2.25 1.06 -1.95
CA VAL A 28 -1.07 1.91 -1.82
C VAL A 28 0.14 1.04 -2.13
N GLY A 29 0.93 1.43 -3.12
CA GLY A 29 2.03 0.58 -3.57
C GLY A 29 2.81 1.08 -4.77
N THR A 30 3.74 0.23 -5.17
CA THR A 30 4.58 0.35 -6.36
C THR A 30 4.57 -1.00 -7.08
N TRP A 31 5.09 -1.04 -8.32
CA TRP A 31 5.30 -2.30 -9.00
C TRP A 31 6.17 -3.25 -8.17
N GLY A 32 5.58 -4.39 -7.77
CA GLY A 32 6.23 -5.42 -6.95
C GLY A 32 6.04 -5.29 -5.43
N ALA A 33 5.44 -4.22 -4.91
CA ALA A 33 5.06 -4.13 -3.50
C ALA A 33 3.79 -3.31 -3.34
N ILE A 34 2.70 -3.94 -2.90
CA ILE A 34 1.38 -3.31 -2.81
C ILE A 34 0.63 -3.78 -1.57
N GLY A 35 0.02 -2.83 -0.87
CA GLY A 35 -1.02 -3.08 0.11
C GLY A 35 -2.37 -2.83 -0.55
N GLU A 36 -3.31 -3.74 -0.37
CA GLU A 36 -4.68 -3.65 -0.86
C GLU A 36 -5.62 -3.60 0.32
N PHE A 37 -6.67 -2.78 0.22
CA PHE A 37 -7.60 -2.52 1.29
C PHE A 37 -9.02 -2.57 0.77
N GLN A 38 -9.82 -3.40 1.45
CA GLN A 38 -11.27 -3.52 1.30
C GLN A 38 -11.84 -3.84 2.67
N TYR A 39 -13.09 -3.48 2.88
CA TYR A 39 -13.80 -3.78 4.10
C TYR A 39 -15.21 -4.29 3.76
N ASP A 40 -15.78 -5.07 4.65
CA ASP A 40 -17.18 -5.49 4.55
C ASP A 40 -18.03 -4.51 5.37
N PRO A 41 -19.24 -4.13 4.90
CA PRO A 41 -20.05 -3.09 5.53
C PRO A 41 -20.49 -3.46 6.96
N ASP A 42 -20.51 -4.76 7.28
CA ASP A 42 -20.97 -5.29 8.56
C ASP A 42 -19.81 -5.83 9.43
N GLU A 43 -18.55 -5.51 9.10
CA GLU A 43 -17.43 -6.07 9.87
C GLU A 43 -17.28 -5.45 11.27
N PRO A 44 -16.95 -6.25 12.31
CA PRO A 44 -16.80 -5.74 13.67
C PRO A 44 -15.74 -4.65 13.80
N ASP A 45 -16.05 -3.64 14.63
CA ASP A 45 -15.20 -2.47 14.90
C ASP A 45 -14.86 -1.66 13.63
N LEU A 46 -15.69 -1.74 12.59
CA LEU A 46 -15.62 -0.84 11.44
C LEU A 46 -15.86 0.61 11.89
N SER A 47 -14.91 1.47 11.59
CA SER A 47 -15.07 2.92 11.69
C SER A 47 -14.75 3.55 10.34
N VAL A 48 -15.67 4.34 9.82
CA VAL A 48 -15.49 5.15 8.61
C VAL A 48 -15.60 6.61 9.02
N ASP A 49 -14.49 7.33 8.96
CA ASP A 49 -14.43 8.77 9.24
C ASP A 49 -14.18 9.51 7.93
N LEU A 50 -15.23 10.09 7.36
CA LEU A 50 -15.15 10.85 6.11
C LEU A 50 -14.58 12.26 6.30
N GLU A 51 -14.50 12.77 7.53
CA GLU A 51 -13.85 14.05 7.82
C GLU A 51 -12.34 13.87 7.83
N ALA A 52 -11.85 12.86 8.56
CA ALA A 52 -10.45 12.46 8.62
C ALA A 52 -9.98 11.64 7.40
N LEU A 53 -10.90 11.26 6.50
CA LEU A 53 -10.63 10.41 5.33
C LEU A 53 -9.97 9.08 5.70
N SER A 54 -10.56 8.37 6.67
CA SER A 54 -10.02 7.10 7.14
C SER A 54 -11.08 6.01 7.30
N VAL A 55 -10.62 4.76 7.14
CA VAL A 55 -11.37 3.56 7.46
C VAL A 55 -10.49 2.67 8.32
N THR A 56 -11.01 2.20 9.45
CA THR A 56 -10.31 1.25 10.33
C THR A 56 -11.18 0.05 10.60
N THR A 57 -10.57 -1.12 10.57
CA THR A 57 -11.19 -2.39 10.96
C THR A 57 -10.17 -3.23 11.74
N ARG A 58 -10.60 -4.35 12.31
CA ARG A 58 -9.65 -5.31 12.91
C ARG A 58 -8.61 -5.84 11.92
N ARG A 59 -8.96 -5.91 10.63
CA ARG A 59 -8.14 -6.52 9.58
C ARG A 59 -7.11 -5.55 8.96
N GLY A 60 -7.36 -4.26 9.05
CA GLY A 60 -6.46 -3.23 8.51
C GLY A 60 -7.00 -1.82 8.69
N ALA A 61 -6.27 -0.85 8.17
CA ALA A 61 -6.69 0.53 8.14
C ALA A 61 -6.24 1.22 6.84
N LEU A 62 -7.01 2.20 6.40
CA LEU A 62 -6.63 3.13 5.33
C LEU A 62 -6.83 4.55 5.86
N HIS A 63 -5.81 5.38 5.76
CA HIS A 63 -5.88 6.81 6.04
C HIS A 63 -5.36 7.56 4.82
N ILE A 64 -6.17 8.46 4.29
CA ILE A 64 -5.82 9.29 3.13
C ILE A 64 -5.36 10.64 3.66
N GLY A 65 -4.11 10.97 3.33
CA GLY A 65 -3.44 12.19 3.76
C GLY A 65 -3.87 13.42 2.95
N PRO A 66 -3.08 14.51 3.03
CA PRO A 66 -3.34 15.72 2.25
C PRO A 66 -3.39 15.42 0.75
N LEU A 67 -4.40 15.96 0.06
CA LEU A 67 -4.60 15.78 -1.39
C LEU A 67 -4.30 17.06 -2.18
N THR A 68 -3.68 18.06 -1.56
CA THR A 68 -3.47 19.39 -2.15
C THR A 68 -2.69 19.35 -3.47
N ASP A 69 -1.72 18.44 -3.58
CA ASP A 69 -0.90 18.26 -4.80
C ASP A 69 -1.30 17.00 -5.60
N ALA A 70 -2.46 16.41 -5.31
CA ALA A 70 -2.92 15.21 -5.99
C ALA A 70 -3.44 15.56 -7.40
N VAL A 71 -2.89 14.88 -8.40
CA VAL A 71 -3.37 14.88 -9.78
C VAL A 71 -4.06 13.55 -10.03
N LEU A 72 -5.34 13.61 -10.40
CA LEU A 72 -6.16 12.40 -10.58
C LEU A 72 -6.20 11.99 -12.05
N PHE A 73 -6.07 10.69 -12.26
CA PHE A 73 -6.21 10.05 -13.56
C PHE A 73 -7.23 8.93 -13.50
N GLU A 74 -8.23 8.99 -14.36
CA GLU A 74 -9.17 7.92 -14.62
C GLU A 74 -8.62 6.99 -15.70
N LEU A 75 -8.44 5.71 -15.35
CA LEU A 75 -8.00 4.66 -16.25
C LEU A 75 -9.22 3.84 -16.70
N ILE A 76 -9.54 3.92 -17.99
CA ILE A 76 -10.76 3.38 -18.57
C ILE A 76 -10.39 2.22 -19.51
N ASP A 77 -11.00 1.05 -19.32
CA ASP A 77 -10.79 -0.10 -20.21
C ASP A 77 -11.49 0.06 -21.58
N ASP A 78 -11.26 -0.89 -22.48
CA ASP A 78 -11.77 -0.83 -23.84
C ASP A 78 -13.31 -0.99 -23.92
N SER A 79 -13.96 -1.36 -22.81
CA SER A 79 -15.43 -1.38 -22.67
C SER A 79 -16.01 -0.05 -22.21
N GLY A 80 -15.17 0.95 -21.92
CA GLY A 80 -15.58 2.25 -21.38
C GLY A 80 -15.78 2.25 -19.87
N ARG A 81 -15.38 1.20 -19.16
CA ARG A 81 -15.51 1.10 -17.69
C ARG A 81 -14.25 1.64 -17.01
N THR A 82 -14.45 2.47 -15.99
CA THR A 82 -13.40 2.91 -15.06
C THR A 82 -12.84 1.73 -14.29
N ARG A 83 -11.55 1.44 -14.49
CA ARG A 83 -10.83 0.38 -13.78
C ARG A 83 -10.14 0.90 -12.53
N GLU A 84 -9.59 2.10 -12.63
CA GLU A 84 -8.83 2.73 -11.57
C GLU A 84 -9.01 4.25 -11.65
N ILE A 85 -9.10 4.89 -10.50
CA ILE A 85 -8.83 6.31 -10.34
C ILE A 85 -7.50 6.40 -9.56
N ALA A 86 -6.45 6.81 -10.25
CA ALA A 86 -5.10 6.91 -9.73
C ALA A 86 -4.85 8.32 -9.19
N PHE A 87 -4.50 8.43 -7.91
CA PHE A 87 -4.12 9.67 -7.26
C PHE A 87 -2.60 9.77 -7.31
N CYS A 88 -2.11 10.72 -8.09
CA CYS A 88 -0.68 10.86 -8.38
C CYS A 88 -0.12 12.16 -7.81
N SER A 89 1.14 12.17 -7.38
CA SER A 89 1.85 13.38 -6.95
C SER A 89 3.32 13.33 -7.37
N PRO A 90 4.04 14.47 -7.41
CA PRO A 90 5.48 14.47 -7.65
C PRO A 90 6.31 14.10 -6.42
N HIS A 91 5.65 13.89 -5.26
CA HIS A 91 6.31 13.73 -3.97
C HIS A 91 7.00 12.37 -3.82
N GLU A 92 8.18 12.40 -3.21
CA GLU A 92 9.00 11.23 -2.95
C GLU A 92 8.78 10.71 -1.52
N GLY A 93 9.03 9.42 -1.30
CA GLY A 93 9.09 8.79 0.02
C GLY A 93 10.50 8.88 0.61
N ALA A 94 10.81 8.04 1.60
CA ALA A 94 12.14 8.04 2.22
C ALA A 94 13.21 7.35 1.35
N ARG A 95 12.82 6.54 0.37
CA ARG A 95 13.71 5.88 -0.62
C ARG A 95 14.82 5.02 0.00
N ARG A 96 14.56 4.45 1.17
CA ARG A 96 15.51 3.53 1.81
C ARG A 96 15.66 2.28 0.94
N ALA A 97 16.89 1.82 0.74
CA ALA A 97 17.22 0.61 -0.02
C ALA A 97 17.67 -0.56 0.88
N THR A 98 17.64 -0.36 2.20
CA THR A 98 18.05 -1.33 3.21
C THR A 98 17.12 -1.27 4.40
N VAL A 99 16.99 -2.38 5.12
CA VAL A 99 16.20 -2.42 6.36
C VAL A 99 16.71 -1.37 7.34
N HIS A 100 15.80 -0.61 7.94
CA HIS A 100 16.11 0.48 8.84
C HIS A 100 15.13 0.50 10.03
N GLU A 101 15.66 0.63 11.24
CA GLU A 101 14.85 0.77 12.45
C GLU A 101 14.42 2.23 12.60
N LEU A 102 13.11 2.47 12.65
CA LEU A 102 12.53 3.81 12.82
C LEU A 102 12.28 4.11 14.29
N ASP A 103 11.83 3.09 15.03
CA ASP A 103 11.63 3.10 16.49
C ASP A 103 11.72 1.66 17.03
N GLU A 104 11.50 1.47 18.34
CA GLU A 104 11.60 0.15 19.02
C GLU A 104 10.68 -0.95 18.45
N THR A 105 9.63 -0.56 17.71
CA THR A 105 8.61 -1.47 17.17
C THR A 105 8.48 -1.39 15.65
N THR A 106 8.93 -0.33 15.01
CA THR A 106 8.71 -0.08 13.58
C THR A 106 10.01 -0.12 12.78
N PHE A 107 10.00 -0.91 11.70
CA PHE A 107 11.11 -1.05 10.78
C PHE A 107 10.65 -0.73 9.36
N ASP A 108 11.40 0.11 8.66
CA ASP A 108 11.32 0.28 7.22
C ASP A 108 12.04 -0.90 6.55
N LEU A 109 11.40 -1.52 5.56
CA LEU A 109 11.92 -2.68 4.85
C LEU A 109 12.95 -2.30 3.77
N GLY A 110 13.05 -1.02 3.43
CA GLY A 110 14.03 -0.51 2.49
C GLY A 110 13.87 -1.07 1.09
N ILE A 111 12.65 -1.02 0.54
CA ILE A 111 12.35 -1.59 -0.79
C ILE A 111 12.91 -0.77 -1.96
N GLY A 112 13.49 0.40 -1.70
CA GLY A 112 14.13 1.26 -2.70
C GLY A 112 13.16 1.99 -3.63
N ALA A 113 11.85 1.94 -3.36
CA ALA A 113 10.85 2.60 -4.17
C ALA A 113 10.88 4.13 -3.96
N PRO A 114 10.66 4.92 -5.03
CA PRO A 114 10.83 6.37 -4.95
C PRO A 114 9.75 7.10 -4.15
N HIS A 115 8.55 6.53 -4.03
CA HIS A 115 7.35 7.20 -3.53
C HIS A 115 6.53 6.40 -2.52
N VAL A 116 6.95 5.16 -2.24
CA VAL A 116 6.28 4.27 -1.28
C VAL A 116 7.31 3.70 -0.32
N ASP A 117 7.07 3.92 0.97
CA ASP A 117 7.77 3.25 2.05
C ASP A 117 6.95 2.05 2.52
N VAL A 118 7.61 0.89 2.66
CA VAL A 118 6.99 -0.31 3.20
C VAL A 118 7.62 -0.60 4.54
N MET A 119 6.82 -0.59 5.59
CA MET A 119 7.26 -0.82 6.96
C MET A 119 6.56 -2.04 7.56
N VAL A 120 7.13 -2.55 8.63
CA VAL A 120 6.48 -3.48 9.56
C VAL A 120 6.47 -2.89 10.96
N ARG A 121 5.34 -3.04 11.66
CA ARG A 121 5.20 -2.71 13.08
C ARG A 121 4.98 -3.97 13.88
N LEU A 122 5.91 -4.24 14.78
CA LEU A 122 5.89 -5.42 15.65
C LEU A 122 5.00 -5.20 16.86
N ARG A 123 4.50 -6.32 17.40
CA ARG A 123 4.01 -6.35 18.77
C ARG A 123 5.19 -6.23 19.75
N GLY A 124 4.95 -5.62 20.91
CA GLY A 124 5.99 -5.38 21.91
C GLY A 124 6.67 -6.65 22.44
N ASP A 125 6.00 -7.79 22.36
CA ASP A 125 6.45 -9.11 22.84
C ASP A 125 7.10 -10.00 21.75
N ASP A 126 7.14 -9.56 20.48
CA ASP A 126 7.76 -10.33 19.39
C ASP A 126 9.28 -10.13 19.32
N LEU A 127 9.96 -10.63 20.35
CA LEU A 127 11.43 -10.58 20.45
C LEU A 127 12.14 -11.32 19.31
N PRO A 128 11.70 -12.52 18.86
CA PRO A 128 12.37 -13.23 17.77
C PRO A 128 12.35 -12.46 16.44
N THR A 129 11.22 -11.87 16.06
CA THR A 129 11.14 -11.08 14.81
C THR A 129 11.95 -9.79 14.94
N ARG A 130 11.94 -9.15 16.11
CA ARG A 130 12.76 -7.95 16.36
C ARG A 130 14.26 -8.25 16.22
N ALA A 131 14.73 -9.35 16.80
CA ALA A 131 16.12 -9.77 16.67
C ALA A 131 16.51 -10.03 15.21
N ALA A 132 15.64 -10.68 14.44
CA ALA A 132 15.87 -10.91 13.01
C ALA A 132 15.89 -9.60 12.20
N LEU A 133 14.98 -8.67 12.45
CA LEU A 133 14.96 -7.36 11.79
C LEU A 133 16.22 -6.55 12.13
N ARG A 134 16.63 -6.51 13.40
CA ARG A 134 17.87 -5.84 13.83
C ARG A 134 19.11 -6.43 13.18
N ALA A 135 19.18 -7.76 13.03
CA ALA A 135 20.27 -8.42 12.31
C ALA A 135 20.28 -8.14 10.79
N GLY A 136 19.16 -7.67 10.24
CA GLY A 136 19.01 -7.25 8.84
C GLY A 136 19.28 -5.76 8.58
N ILE A 137 19.45 -4.93 9.62
CA ILE A 137 19.63 -3.48 9.47
C ILE A 137 20.84 -3.17 8.57
N GLY A 138 20.67 -2.17 7.71
CA GLY A 138 21.71 -1.73 6.77
C GLY A 138 21.95 -2.68 5.61
N ARG A 139 21.15 -3.75 5.47
CA ARG A 139 21.22 -4.71 4.36
C ARG A 139 19.91 -4.71 3.56
N PRO A 140 19.96 -4.97 2.24
CA PRO A 140 18.74 -5.14 1.45
C PRO A 140 17.87 -6.26 2.01
N LEU A 141 16.56 -6.06 2.07
CA LEU A 141 15.61 -7.09 2.56
C LEU A 141 15.76 -8.40 1.78
N LEU A 142 15.97 -8.31 0.47
CA LEU A 142 16.01 -9.44 -0.46
C LEU A 142 17.39 -10.09 -0.58
N ALA A 143 18.37 -9.71 0.26
CA ALA A 143 19.66 -10.40 0.30
C ALA A 143 19.46 -11.85 0.77
N PRO A 144 20.10 -12.86 0.14
CA PRO A 144 19.86 -14.28 0.43
C PRO A 144 20.02 -14.71 1.89
N ASP A 145 20.83 -13.98 2.65
CA ASP A 145 21.20 -14.24 4.03
C ASP A 145 20.60 -13.20 5.02
N ASN A 146 19.62 -12.40 4.58
CA ASN A 146 18.91 -11.48 5.46
C ASN A 146 17.76 -12.20 6.19
N PRO A 147 17.80 -12.32 7.53
CA PRO A 147 16.79 -13.08 8.28
C PRO A 147 15.44 -12.36 8.41
N ALA A 148 15.35 -11.08 8.06
CA ALA A 148 14.16 -10.25 8.21
C ALA A 148 12.94 -10.80 7.44
N GLY A 149 13.09 -11.09 6.14
CA GLY A 149 12.00 -11.55 5.28
C GLY A 149 11.29 -12.80 5.83
N PRO A 150 12.03 -13.90 6.10
CA PRO A 150 11.45 -15.10 6.70
C PRO A 150 10.83 -14.86 8.08
N ALA A 151 11.37 -13.96 8.90
CA ALA A 151 10.80 -13.63 10.20
C ALA A 151 9.44 -12.92 10.04
N ILE A 152 9.36 -11.90 9.18
CA ILE A 152 8.12 -11.20 8.85
C ILE A 152 7.07 -12.18 8.33
N ALA A 153 7.43 -13.07 7.40
CA ALA A 153 6.51 -14.06 6.85
C ALA A 153 5.89 -14.98 7.91
N ARG A 154 6.66 -15.32 8.97
CA ARG A 154 6.18 -16.18 10.06
C ARG A 154 5.33 -15.43 11.07
N SER A 155 5.75 -14.25 11.52
CA SER A 155 5.05 -13.52 12.58
C SER A 155 3.89 -12.67 12.06
N SER A 156 3.86 -12.36 10.77
CA SER A 156 2.84 -11.54 10.13
C SER A 156 2.56 -10.23 10.90
N PRO A 157 3.59 -9.40 11.15
CA PRO A 157 3.38 -8.13 11.83
C PRO A 157 2.48 -7.22 11.00
N THR A 158 1.99 -6.13 11.60
CA THR A 158 1.28 -5.10 10.84
C THR A 158 2.19 -4.61 9.72
N ARG A 159 1.77 -4.76 8.47
CA ARG A 159 2.50 -4.22 7.31
C ARG A 159 1.88 -2.90 6.92
N ILE A 160 2.72 -1.93 6.64
CA ILE A 160 2.33 -0.55 6.42
C ILE A 160 2.88 -0.14 5.07
N PHE A 161 2.01 0.33 4.20
CA PHE A 161 2.36 0.95 2.92
C PHE A 161 2.03 2.43 3.03
N ALA A 162 3.04 3.29 2.88
CA ALA A 162 2.88 4.73 3.02
C ALA A 162 3.43 5.45 1.79
N SER A 163 2.63 6.38 1.26
CA SER A 163 3.03 7.36 0.26
C SER A 163 2.79 8.77 0.82
N ALA A 164 3.08 9.80 0.03
CA ALA A 164 2.72 11.17 0.40
C ALA A 164 1.20 11.38 0.51
N LEU A 165 0.38 10.54 -0.14
CA LEU A 165 -1.07 10.71 -0.25
C LEU A 165 -1.86 9.78 0.67
N ALA A 166 -1.29 8.66 1.11
CA ALA A 166 -2.03 7.68 1.88
C ALA A 166 -1.13 6.78 2.73
N ARG A 167 -1.74 6.22 3.77
CA ARG A 167 -1.17 5.18 4.62
C ARG A 167 -2.17 4.03 4.73
N LEU A 168 -1.72 2.84 4.36
CA LEU A 168 -2.50 1.61 4.41
C LEU A 168 -1.81 0.64 5.37
N GLU A 169 -2.53 0.17 6.38
CA GLU A 169 -2.07 -0.85 7.33
C GLU A 169 -2.82 -2.16 7.12
N VAL A 170 -2.09 -3.27 7.19
CA VAL A 170 -2.63 -4.61 7.00
C VAL A 170 -2.28 -5.47 8.22
N HIS A 171 -3.30 -5.91 8.96
CA HIS A 171 -3.17 -6.68 10.19
C HIS A 171 -3.38 -8.19 10.00
N GLN A 172 -3.91 -8.59 8.84
CA GLN A 172 -4.21 -9.99 8.53
C GLN A 172 -2.95 -10.85 8.41
N PRO A 173 -3.01 -12.17 8.68
CA PRO A 173 -1.85 -13.04 8.50
C PRO A 173 -1.35 -13.06 7.05
N ILE A 174 -0.05 -13.27 6.86
CA ILE A 174 0.54 -13.60 5.57
C ILE A 174 0.22 -15.09 5.30
N PRO A 175 -0.39 -15.43 4.16
CA PRO A 175 -0.67 -16.82 3.84
C PRO A 175 0.64 -17.62 3.68
N PRO A 176 0.63 -18.94 3.96
CA PRO A 176 1.78 -19.78 3.67
C PRO A 176 2.09 -19.79 2.16
N PRO A 177 3.31 -20.19 1.75
CA PRO A 177 3.66 -20.31 0.35
C PRO A 177 2.63 -21.13 -0.45
N GLY A 178 2.15 -20.58 -1.56
CA GLY A 178 1.09 -21.19 -2.40
C GLY A 178 -0.33 -21.03 -1.86
N GLY A 179 -0.51 -20.43 -0.67
CA GLY A 179 -1.81 -20.08 -0.13
C GLY A 179 -2.47 -18.92 -0.88
N ARG A 180 -3.79 -18.78 -0.70
CA ARG A 180 -4.58 -17.69 -1.27
C ARG A 180 -4.52 -16.47 -0.35
N SER A 181 -4.51 -15.27 -0.93
CA SER A 181 -4.72 -14.03 -0.17
C SER A 181 -6.02 -14.09 0.63
N PRO A 182 -6.04 -13.61 1.89
CA PRO A 182 -7.28 -13.50 2.64
C PRO A 182 -8.20 -12.45 2.00
N GLU A 183 -9.50 -12.59 2.18
CA GLU A 183 -10.44 -11.53 1.81
C GLU A 183 -10.25 -10.29 2.70
N GLY A 184 -10.45 -9.10 2.12
CA GLY A 184 -10.21 -7.83 2.80
C GLY A 184 -8.75 -7.38 2.70
N PRO A 185 -8.23 -6.62 3.69
CA PRO A 185 -6.92 -6.00 3.59
C PRO A 185 -5.80 -7.04 3.51
N HIS A 186 -4.98 -6.98 2.48
CA HIS A 186 -3.85 -7.88 2.32
C HIS A 186 -2.70 -7.18 1.59
N SER A 187 -1.57 -7.88 1.42
CA SER A 187 -0.37 -7.27 0.85
C SER A 187 0.42 -8.27 0.02
N HIS A 188 1.07 -7.76 -1.02
CA HIS A 188 2.03 -8.51 -1.82
C HIS A 188 3.40 -7.84 -1.79
N LEU A 189 4.44 -8.65 -1.63
CA LEU A 189 5.83 -8.26 -1.85
C LEU A 189 6.44 -9.31 -2.77
N LEU A 190 6.75 -8.91 -3.99
CA LEU A 190 7.12 -9.78 -5.11
C LEU A 190 8.56 -9.43 -5.54
N PRO A 191 9.57 -10.15 -5.00
CA PRO A 191 11.00 -9.84 -5.22
C PRO A 191 11.37 -9.68 -6.69
N LYS A 192 10.82 -10.55 -7.56
CA LYS A 192 11.06 -10.51 -9.01
C LYS A 192 10.71 -9.16 -9.64
N TYR A 193 9.59 -8.56 -9.23
CA TYR A 193 9.11 -7.30 -9.80
C TYR A 193 9.79 -6.09 -9.17
N LEU A 194 10.14 -6.16 -7.88
CA LEU A 194 10.94 -5.12 -7.23
C LEU A 194 12.33 -4.97 -7.87
N GLN A 195 12.96 -6.09 -8.24
CA GLN A 195 14.26 -6.08 -8.93
C GLN A 195 14.24 -5.39 -10.30
N GLU A 196 13.07 -5.20 -10.90
CA GLU A 196 12.95 -4.45 -12.16
C GLU A 196 13.13 -2.93 -11.96
N GLY A 197 13.07 -2.43 -10.71
CA GLY A 197 13.26 -1.02 -10.38
C GLY A 197 12.21 -0.09 -10.99
N ARG A 198 11.06 -0.64 -11.39
CA ARG A 198 9.96 0.12 -11.99
C ARG A 198 9.05 0.69 -10.92
N VAL A 199 8.57 1.90 -11.15
CA VAL A 199 7.53 2.52 -10.35
C VAL A 199 6.16 2.05 -10.80
N HIS A 200 5.94 2.12 -12.11
CA HIS A 200 4.69 1.78 -12.75
C HIS A 200 4.77 0.39 -13.40
N ALA A 201 3.64 -0.33 -13.42
CA ALA A 201 3.53 -1.58 -14.15
C ALA A 201 3.91 -1.39 -15.63
N PRO A 202 4.49 -2.41 -16.29
CA PRO A 202 4.75 -2.35 -17.74
C PRO A 202 3.49 -1.96 -18.53
N GLY A 203 3.60 -0.94 -19.37
CA GLY A 203 2.49 -0.43 -20.17
C GLY A 203 1.51 0.50 -19.43
N SER A 204 1.83 0.92 -18.19
CA SER A 204 1.03 1.94 -17.49
C SER A 204 0.88 3.20 -18.33
N PRO A 205 -0.33 3.76 -18.45
CA PRO A 205 -0.58 4.99 -19.19
C PRO A 205 -0.37 6.26 -18.33
N LEU A 206 0.08 6.10 -17.07
CA LEU A 206 0.37 7.23 -16.19
C LEU A 206 1.57 8.02 -16.70
N PRO A 207 1.52 9.37 -16.64
CA PRO A 207 2.60 10.21 -17.14
C PRO A 207 3.88 10.06 -16.29
N ALA A 208 5.03 10.27 -16.95
CA ALA A 208 6.32 10.33 -16.28
C ALA A 208 6.39 11.53 -15.31
N GLY A 209 7.20 11.42 -14.25
CA GLY A 209 7.38 12.46 -13.24
C GLY A 209 6.27 12.54 -12.20
N LEU A 210 5.23 11.73 -12.30
CA LEU A 210 4.21 11.55 -11.29
C LEU A 210 4.21 10.12 -10.75
N TYR A 211 4.00 10.01 -9.45
CA TYR A 211 3.94 8.75 -8.72
C TYR A 211 2.53 8.48 -8.23
N CYS A 212 1.97 7.31 -8.55
CA CYS A 212 0.67 6.90 -8.01
C CYS A 212 0.84 6.52 -6.53
N GLY A 213 0.31 7.35 -5.64
CA GLY A 213 0.41 7.16 -4.19
C GLY A 213 -0.82 6.52 -3.57
N LEU A 214 -1.93 6.47 -4.29
CA LEU A 214 -3.20 5.87 -3.88
C LEU A 214 -4.00 5.51 -5.13
N SER A 215 -4.50 4.29 -5.20
CA SER A 215 -5.41 3.86 -6.26
C SER A 215 -6.78 3.52 -5.68
N LEU A 216 -7.83 3.96 -6.36
CA LEU A 216 -9.22 3.58 -6.12
C LEU A 216 -9.68 2.68 -7.25
N TYR A 217 -10.31 1.55 -6.92
CA TYR A 217 -10.90 0.61 -7.87
C TYR A 217 -12.42 0.56 -7.67
N PRO A 218 -13.20 1.32 -8.46
CA PRO A 218 -14.65 1.39 -8.29
C PRO A 218 -15.31 0.02 -8.47
N ARG A 219 -16.18 -0.37 -7.53
CA ARG A 219 -16.98 -1.61 -7.56
C ARG A 219 -16.18 -2.87 -7.91
N THR A 220 -14.93 -2.93 -7.45
CA THR A 220 -14.00 -4.02 -7.76
C THR A 220 -13.51 -4.61 -6.45
N ARG A 221 -13.78 -5.90 -6.23
CA ARG A 221 -13.12 -6.67 -5.18
C ARG A 221 -11.72 -7.09 -5.62
N LEU A 222 -10.74 -6.88 -4.75
CA LEU A 222 -9.30 -7.15 -4.95
C LEU A 222 -8.96 -8.53 -4.39
#